data_AF-A0AAQ4FDM4-F1
#
_entry.id   AF-A0AAQ4FDM4-F1
#
_cell.length_a   1.000
_cell.length_b   1.000
_cell.length_c   1.000
_cell.angle_alpha   90.00
_cell.angle_beta   90.00
_cell.angle_gamma   90.00
#
_symmetry.space_group_name_H-M   'P 1'
#
loop_
_entity.id
_entity.type
_entity.pdbx_description
1 polymer ?
#
loop_
_entity_poly.entity_id
_entity_poly.type
_entity_poly.pdbx_seq_one_letter_code
_entity_poly.pdbx_strand_id
1 'polypeptide(L)'
;MSSDTGTGDCSQSSAEPPDNPACPKTMPLCSLVEDGLYLGGRDAAEDEDLIQGFGITHVLTVDTYRVDFEGNVVCLYLYAEDRAEEDLLSRFNEACDFIEKGQQTGACLVHW
;
A
#
# COMPACT_ATOMS: atom_id res chain seq x y z
N MET A 1 3.33 61.14 -46.95
CA MET A 1 2.35 61.32 -45.86
C MET A 1 1.98 59.93 -45.37
N SER A 2 2.05 59.78 -44.05
CA SER A 2 2.01 58.61 -43.19
C SER A 2 1.05 57.47 -43.57
N SER A 3 1.47 56.22 -43.33
CA SER A 3 0.93 55.41 -42.22
C SER A 3 1.67 54.08 -42.09
N ASP A 4 2.19 53.86 -40.89
CA ASP A 4 2.69 52.64 -40.27
C ASP A 4 1.57 51.60 -40.10
N THR A 5 1.87 50.30 -40.26
CA THR A 5 1.33 49.24 -39.41
C THR A 5 2.24 48.01 -39.52
N GLY A 6 3.00 47.75 -38.47
CA GLY A 6 3.66 46.48 -38.22
C GLY A 6 2.71 45.41 -37.67
N THR A 7 3.00 44.16 -38.02
CA THR A 7 2.57 42.90 -37.38
C THR A 7 3.45 41.83 -38.04
N GLY A 8 4.51 41.32 -37.44
CA GLY A 8 4.53 40.56 -36.19
C GLY A 8 5.02 39.15 -36.55
N ASP A 9 6.34 38.99 -36.71
CA ASP A 9 6.98 37.67 -36.85
C ASP A 9 7.09 37.04 -35.46
N CYS A 10 6.45 35.90 -35.28
CA CYS A 10 6.62 35.05 -34.11
C CYS A 10 6.75 33.61 -34.57
N SER A 11 7.84 33.32 -35.26
CA SER A 11 8.34 31.97 -35.48
C SER A 11 8.81 31.38 -34.14
N GLN A 12 7.90 30.86 -33.34
CA GLN A 12 8.25 30.00 -32.20
C GLN A 12 7.93 28.55 -32.56
N SER A 13 8.96 27.88 -33.07
CA SER A 13 9.05 26.42 -33.05
C SER A 13 9.19 26.00 -31.59
N SER A 14 8.09 25.56 -30.98
CA SER A 14 8.14 24.81 -29.73
C SER A 14 8.32 23.34 -30.08
N ALA A 15 9.57 22.91 -30.14
CA ALA A 15 9.88 21.49 -30.06
C ALA A 15 9.38 20.98 -28.71
N GLU A 16 8.50 19.99 -28.72
CA GLU A 16 8.07 19.31 -27.49
C GLU A 16 9.28 18.65 -26.83
N PRO A 17 9.43 18.75 -25.50
CA PRO A 17 10.56 18.15 -24.81
C PRO A 17 10.52 16.62 -24.95
N PRO A 18 11.69 15.96 -25.03
CA PRO A 18 11.76 14.53 -25.26
C PRO A 18 11.12 13.76 -24.10
N ASP A 19 10.39 12.70 -24.47
CA ASP A 19 9.81 11.64 -23.65
C ASP A 19 10.33 11.63 -22.20
N ASN A 20 9.49 12.09 -21.27
CA ASN A 20 9.69 11.80 -19.86
C ASN A 20 9.53 10.28 -19.72
N PRO A 21 10.56 9.52 -19.27
CA PRO A 21 10.40 8.10 -19.04
C PRO A 21 9.32 7.94 -17.99
N ALA A 22 8.18 7.36 -18.38
CA ALA A 22 7.13 7.02 -17.45
C ALA A 22 7.77 6.18 -16.33
N CYS A 23 7.82 6.75 -15.12
CA CYS A 23 8.07 5.97 -13.91
C CYS A 23 7.19 4.72 -14.02
N PRO A 24 7.75 3.49 -13.92
CA PRO A 24 6.92 2.30 -13.79
C PRO A 24 6.00 2.56 -12.60
N LYS A 25 4.72 2.83 -12.87
CA LYS A 25 3.70 3.04 -11.83
C LYS A 25 3.30 1.68 -11.27
N THR A 26 4.28 0.86 -10.91
CA THR A 26 4.02 -0.36 -10.15
C THR A 26 3.66 0.12 -8.76
N MET A 27 2.37 0.07 -8.42
CA MET A 27 1.96 0.35 -7.05
C MET A 27 2.57 -0.73 -6.15
N PRO A 28 3.17 -0.35 -5.02
CA PRO A 28 3.68 -1.34 -4.08
C PRO A 28 2.52 -2.15 -3.50
N LEU A 29 2.71 -3.46 -3.33
CA LEU A 29 1.70 -4.37 -2.76
C LEU A 29 1.32 -3.99 -1.31
N CYS A 30 2.28 -3.46 -0.55
CA CYS A 30 2.05 -2.92 0.79
C CYS A 30 2.86 -1.64 1.04
N SER A 31 2.44 -0.87 2.04
CA SER A 31 3.14 0.30 2.54
C SER A 31 3.69 0.04 3.94
N LEU A 32 4.91 0.53 4.21
CA LEU A 32 5.45 0.59 5.57
C LEU A 32 4.74 1.72 6.34
N VAL A 33 4.12 1.40 7.46
CA VAL A 33 3.44 2.37 8.34
C VAL A 33 4.41 2.85 9.41
N GLU A 34 5.06 1.90 10.09
CA GLU A 34 6.09 2.10 11.10
C GLU A 34 7.11 0.95 11.03
N ASP A 35 8.21 1.05 11.76
CA ASP A 35 9.22 -0.01 11.84
C ASP A 35 8.58 -1.36 12.20
N GLY A 36 8.68 -2.33 11.28
CA GLY A 36 8.10 -3.66 11.46
C GLY A 36 6.58 -3.75 11.30
N LEU A 37 5.90 -2.70 10.82
CA LEU A 37 4.45 -2.69 10.57
C LEU A 37 4.13 -2.29 9.13
N TYR A 38 3.46 -3.19 8.42
CA TYR A 38 3.05 -3.02 7.04
C TYR A 38 1.53 -3.02 6.90
N LEU A 39 1.02 -2.27 5.93
CA LEU A 39 -0.39 -2.25 5.53
C LEU A 39 -0.49 -2.53 4.03
N GLY A 40 -1.25 -3.56 3.65
CA GLY A 40 -1.43 -3.97 2.25
C GLY A 40 -2.78 -4.63 2.01
N GLY A 41 -3.10 -4.93 0.76
CA GLY A 41 -4.29 -5.72 0.44
C GLY A 41 -4.05 -7.23 0.57
N ARG A 42 -5.08 -8.02 0.28
CA ARG A 42 -5.01 -9.49 0.16
C ARG A 42 -3.85 -9.98 -0.74
N ASP A 43 -3.55 -9.28 -1.82
CA ASP A 43 -2.42 -9.60 -2.71
C ASP A 43 -1.06 -9.56 -2.02
N ALA A 44 -0.86 -8.65 -1.07
CA ALA A 44 0.35 -8.63 -0.24
C ALA A 44 0.42 -9.78 0.77
N ALA A 45 -0.73 -10.23 1.28
CA ALA A 45 -0.81 -11.34 2.21
C ALA A 45 -0.58 -12.71 1.52
N GLU A 46 -0.99 -12.83 0.27
CA GLU A 46 -0.82 -14.03 -0.56
C GLU A 46 0.57 -14.10 -1.24
N ASP A 47 1.38 -13.03 -1.16
CA ASP A 47 2.73 -12.99 -1.73
C ASP A 47 3.78 -13.52 -0.73
N GLU A 48 4.15 -14.80 -0.89
CA GLU A 48 5.14 -15.47 -0.04
C GLU A 48 6.52 -14.81 -0.06
N ASP A 49 6.95 -14.29 -1.22
CA ASP A 49 8.25 -13.65 -1.38
C ASP A 49 8.30 -12.33 -0.60
N LEU A 50 7.20 -11.58 -0.60
CA LEU A 50 7.03 -10.37 0.20
C LEU A 50 7.05 -10.69 1.70
N ILE A 51 6.26 -11.69 2.13
CA ILE A 51 6.20 -12.12 3.53
C ILE A 51 7.60 -12.49 4.05
N GLN A 52 8.32 -13.32 3.30
CA GLN A 52 9.67 -13.74 3.67
C GLN A 52 10.68 -12.58 3.57
N GLY A 53 10.63 -11.79 2.49
CA GLY A 53 11.55 -10.71 2.21
C GLY A 53 11.52 -9.58 3.25
N PHE A 54 10.35 -9.31 3.82
CA PHE A 54 10.18 -8.31 4.90
C PHE A 54 10.28 -8.89 6.30
N GLY A 55 10.54 -10.19 6.44
CA GLY A 55 10.62 -10.85 7.75
C GLY A 55 9.29 -10.81 8.50
N ILE A 56 8.17 -10.86 7.77
CA ILE A 56 6.83 -10.87 8.35
C ILE A 56 6.61 -12.22 9.03
N THR A 57 6.31 -12.16 10.32
CA THR A 57 6.05 -13.33 11.17
C THR A 57 4.60 -13.39 11.63
N HIS A 58 3.91 -12.25 11.59
CA HIS A 58 2.54 -12.09 12.03
C HIS A 58 1.72 -11.45 10.92
N VAL A 59 0.55 -12.00 10.63
CA VAL A 59 -0.41 -11.41 9.69
C VAL A 59 -1.75 -11.22 10.37
N LEU A 60 -2.20 -9.98 10.44
CA LEU A 60 -3.53 -9.60 10.90
C LEU A 60 -4.44 -9.50 9.68
N THR A 61 -5.38 -10.44 9.58
CA THR A 61 -6.41 -10.45 8.53
C THR A 61 -7.68 -9.82 9.08
N VAL A 62 -8.13 -8.70 8.49
CA VAL A 62 -9.42 -8.05 8.78
C VAL A 62 -10.28 -8.11 7.53
N ASP A 63 -10.88 -9.27 7.28
CA ASP A 63 -11.60 -9.57 6.03
C ASP A 63 -12.74 -10.56 6.32
N THR A 64 -13.63 -10.72 5.36
CA THR A 64 -14.67 -11.75 5.28
C THR A 64 -14.14 -13.15 4.96
N TYR A 65 -12.91 -13.27 4.45
CA TYR A 65 -12.25 -14.53 4.13
C TYR A 65 -10.86 -14.65 4.75
N ARG A 66 -10.51 -15.87 5.17
CA ARG A 66 -9.17 -16.17 5.67
C ARG A 66 -8.16 -16.28 4.53
N VAL A 67 -6.91 -15.97 4.85
CA VAL A 67 -5.73 -16.36 4.06
C VAL A 67 -5.02 -17.45 4.85
N ASP A 68 -4.67 -18.54 4.17
CA ASP A 68 -3.87 -19.62 4.74
C ASP A 68 -2.40 -19.31 4.48
N PHE A 69 -1.56 -19.51 5.50
CA PHE A 69 -0.13 -19.22 5.42
C PHE A 69 0.68 -20.50 5.60
N GLU A 70 1.77 -20.62 4.86
CA GLU A 70 2.73 -21.69 5.05
C GLU A 70 3.79 -21.36 6.13
N GLY A 71 4.44 -22.39 6.65
CA GLY A 71 5.59 -22.23 7.57
C GLY A 71 5.22 -21.70 8.97
N ASN A 72 5.97 -20.70 9.44
CA ASN A 72 5.92 -20.21 10.83
C ASN A 72 5.17 -18.87 10.97
N VAL A 73 4.33 -18.51 9.99
CA VAL A 73 3.53 -17.28 10.06
C VAL A 73 2.36 -17.49 11.02
N VAL A 74 2.23 -16.60 12.01
CA VAL A 74 1.10 -16.58 12.93
C VAL A 74 0.03 -15.67 12.35
N CYS A 75 -1.20 -16.16 12.24
CA CYS A 75 -2.32 -15.37 11.74
C CYS A 75 -3.34 -15.08 12.86
N LEU A 76 -3.72 -13.81 13.01
CA LEU A 76 -4.93 -13.41 13.72
C LEU A 76 -5.97 -13.02 12.66
N TYR A 77 -7.11 -13.70 12.69
CA TYR A 77 -8.23 -13.44 11.79
C TYR A 77 -9.37 -12.77 12.55
N LEU A 78 -9.69 -11.54 12.15
CA LEU A 78 -10.85 -10.80 12.62
C LEU A 78 -11.84 -10.69 11.45
N TYR A 79 -13.02 -11.30 11.60
CA TYR A 79 -14.08 -11.12 10.61
C TYR A 79 -14.58 -9.67 10.65
N ALA A 80 -14.63 -9.02 9.49
CA ALA A 80 -15.27 -7.73 9.31
C ALA A 80 -15.82 -7.60 7.89
N GLU A 81 -17.03 -7.05 7.75
CA GLU A 81 -17.56 -6.58 6.48
C GLU A 81 -17.26 -5.08 6.30
N ASP A 82 -17.16 -4.59 5.07
CA ASP A 82 -17.05 -3.14 4.82
C ASP A 82 -18.42 -2.45 4.99
N ARG A 83 -18.86 -2.37 6.25
CA ARG A 83 -20.15 -1.79 6.67
C ARG A 83 -19.95 -0.90 7.90
N ALA A 84 -20.73 0.18 7.96
CA ALA A 84 -20.63 1.15 9.05
C ALA A 84 -21.03 0.59 10.41
N GLU A 85 -21.82 -0.48 10.43
CA GLU A 85 -22.33 -1.12 11.64
C GLU A 85 -21.37 -2.15 12.24
N GLU A 86 -20.26 -2.49 11.57
CA GLU A 86 -19.29 -3.44 12.10
C GLU A 86 -18.62 -2.95 13.40
N ASP A 87 -18.58 -3.82 14.40
CA ASP A 87 -17.95 -3.53 15.69
C ASP A 87 -16.46 -3.85 15.66
N LEU A 88 -15.67 -2.91 15.14
CA LEU A 88 -14.21 -2.99 15.16
C LEU A 88 -13.61 -2.59 16.52
N LEU A 89 -14.33 -1.77 17.29
CA LEU A 89 -13.83 -1.21 18.55
C LEU A 89 -13.66 -2.28 19.63
N SER A 90 -14.56 -3.26 19.70
CA SER A 90 -14.41 -4.35 20.67
C SER A 90 -13.16 -5.21 20.46
N ARG A 91 -12.59 -5.18 19.25
CA ARG A 91 -11.41 -5.96 18.83
C ARG A 91 -10.14 -5.13 18.77
N PHE A 92 -10.23 -3.82 19.02
CA PHE A 92 -9.11 -2.89 18.88
C PHE A 92 -7.89 -3.27 19.71
N ASN A 93 -8.07 -3.57 21.00
CA ASN A 93 -6.95 -3.95 21.87
C ASN A 93 -6.30 -5.26 21.43
N GLU A 94 -7.09 -6.26 21.01
CA GLU A 94 -6.55 -7.54 20.53
C GLU A 94 -5.71 -7.35 19.26
N ALA A 95 -6.18 -6.50 18.34
CA ALA A 95 -5.43 -6.17 17.13
C ALA A 95 -4.11 -5.46 17.47
N CYS A 96 -4.13 -4.47 18.37
CA CYS A 96 -2.93 -3.76 18.82
C CYS A 96 -1.93 -4.71 19.50
N ASP A 97 -2.37 -5.53 20.45
CA ASP A 97 -1.52 -6.51 21.13
C ASP A 97 -0.85 -7.48 20.15
N PHE A 98 -1.59 -7.91 19.12
CA PHE A 98 -1.08 -8.78 18.07
C PHE A 98 -0.03 -8.09 17.19
N ILE A 99 -0.28 -6.83 16.80
CA ILE A 99 0.66 -6.02 16.02
C ILE A 99 1.97 -5.83 16.80
N GLU A 100 1.89 -5.43 18.06
CA GLU A 100 3.06 -5.21 18.92
C GLU A 100 3.91 -6.49 19.05
N LYS A 101 3.26 -7.64 19.22
CA LYS A 101 3.95 -8.93 19.25
C LYS A 101 4.65 -9.26 17.93
N GLY A 102 4.02 -8.93 16.81
CA GLY A 102 4.60 -9.05 15.48
C GLY A 102 5.87 -8.23 15.33
N GLN A 103 5.84 -6.95 15.72
CA GLN A 103 7.00 -6.06 15.69
C GLN A 103 8.15 -6.53 16.61
N GLN A 104 7.83 -7.12 17.77
CA GLN A 104 8.84 -7.65 18.70
C GLN A 104 9.52 -8.93 18.19
N THR A 105 8.83 -9.71 17.36
CA THR A 105 9.31 -11.01 16.87
C THR A 105 9.96 -10.91 15.49
N GLY A 106 9.48 -9.97 14.67
CA GLY A 106 9.90 -9.72 13.29
C GLY A 106 9.11 -8.53 12.76
N ALA A 107 8.24 -8.76 11.77
CA ALA A 107 7.27 -7.78 11.31
C ALA A 107 5.83 -8.30 11.35
N CYS A 108 4.88 -7.35 11.34
CA CYS A 108 3.46 -7.56 11.20
C CYS A 108 2.95 -6.97 9.88
N LEU A 109 2.15 -7.73 9.13
CA LEU A 109 1.34 -7.23 8.02
C LEU A 109 -0.12 -7.17 8.45
N VAL A 110 -0.75 -6.01 8.29
CA VAL A 110 -2.19 -5.85 8.39
C VAL A 110 -2.77 -5.79 6.98
N HIS A 111 -3.80 -6.60 6.71
CA HIS A 111 -4.50 -6.59 5.42
C HIS A 111 -6.02 -6.74 5.56
N TRP A 112 -6.71 -6.41 4.47
CA TRP A 112 -8.17 -6.46 4.29
C TRP A 112 -8.55 -7.15 2.97
#